data_AF-A0A3N9Y764-F1
#
_entry.id   AF-A0A3N9Y764-F1
#
_cell.length_a   1.000
_cell.length_b   1.000
_cell.length_c   1.000
_cell.angle_alpha   90.00
_cell.angle_beta   90.00
_cell.angle_gamma   90.00
#
_symmetry.space_group_name_H-M   'P 1'
#
loop_
_entity.id
_entity.type
_entity.pdbx_description
1 polymer ?
#
loop_
_entity_poly.entity_id
_entity_poly.type
_entity_poly.pdbx_seq_one_letter_code
_entity_poly.pdbx_strand_id
1 'polypeptide(L)'
;MRGEPEHKPLRPSWRCPNCGIHWPCSAAKLRLLGEFRQDRPGLLVHMAKVQEEATADLTNLNPNTRLPDLTPRFVGWAERR
;
A
#
# COMPACT_ATOMS: atom_id res chain seq x y z
N MET A 1 -4.59 -21.14 -17.17
CA MET A 1 -4.54 -20.61 -15.79
C MET A 1 -3.99 -19.20 -15.80
N ARG A 2 -4.83 -18.20 -16.13
CA ARG A 2 -4.44 -16.80 -15.93
C ARG A 2 -4.77 -16.49 -14.48
N GLY A 3 -3.79 -16.58 -13.59
CA GLY A 3 -3.94 -15.99 -12.27
C GLY A 3 -4.27 -14.52 -12.49
N GLU A 4 -5.41 -14.05 -11.99
CA GLU A 4 -5.75 -12.63 -12.04
C GLU A 4 -4.56 -11.86 -11.50
N PRO A 5 -4.05 -10.84 -12.21
CA PRO A 5 -2.90 -10.09 -11.76
C PRO A 5 -3.26 -9.41 -10.44
N GLU A 6 -2.81 -10.00 -9.34
CA GLU A 6 -3.15 -9.52 -8.02
C GLU A 6 -2.59 -8.10 -7.87
N HIS A 7 -3.42 -7.18 -7.42
CA HIS A 7 -3.03 -5.80 -7.13
C HIS A 7 -2.20 -5.73 -5.82
N LYS A 8 -1.22 -6.62 -5.69
CA LYS A 8 -0.25 -6.70 -4.61
C LYS A 8 0.88 -5.68 -4.81
N PRO A 9 1.51 -5.21 -3.72
CA PRO A 9 2.64 -4.31 -3.84
C PRO A 9 3.85 -5.03 -4.44
N LEU A 10 4.46 -4.45 -5.47
CA LEU A 10 5.73 -4.90 -6.01
C LEU A 10 6.88 -4.24 -5.24
N ARG A 11 7.61 -5.00 -4.44
CA ARG A 11 8.81 -4.54 -3.73
C ARG A 11 10.01 -4.52 -4.69
N PRO A 12 10.95 -3.56 -4.58
CA PRO A 12 11.00 -2.45 -3.63
C PRO A 12 10.34 -1.16 -4.12
N SER A 13 9.78 -1.15 -5.33
CA SER A 13 9.21 0.08 -5.95
C SER A 13 7.86 0.51 -5.36
N TRP A 14 7.18 -0.37 -4.64
CA TRP A 14 5.83 -0.18 -4.09
C TRP A 14 4.82 0.31 -5.13
N ARG A 15 4.89 -0.29 -6.32
CA ARG A 15 3.95 -0.08 -7.42
C ARG A 15 3.05 -1.29 -7.59
N CYS A 16 1.89 -1.08 -8.18
CA CYS A 16 1.02 -2.17 -8.58
C CYS A 16 1.50 -2.73 -9.93
N PRO A 17 1.79 -4.05 -10.04
CA PRO A 17 2.25 -4.63 -11.31
C PRO A 17 1.17 -4.58 -12.40
N ASN A 18 -0.11 -4.56 -12.01
CA ASN A 18 -1.23 -4.49 -12.95
C ASN A 18 -1.54 -3.05 -13.40
N CYS A 19 -1.51 -2.08 -12.47
CA CYS A 19 -1.87 -0.70 -12.79
C CYS A 19 -0.68 0.19 -13.19
N GLY A 20 0.56 -0.19 -12.85
CA GLY A 20 1.76 0.65 -13.02
C GLY A 20 1.85 1.85 -12.07
N ILE A 21 0.78 2.16 -11.33
CA ILE A 21 0.71 3.27 -10.38
C ILE A 21 1.23 2.88 -8.99
N HIS A 22 1.43 3.89 -8.16
CA HIS A 22 1.74 3.77 -6.75
C HIS A 22 0.71 2.92 -6.00
N TRP A 23 1.17 1.86 -5.35
CA TRP A 23 0.34 1.05 -4.46
C TRP A 23 0.15 1.78 -3.12
N PRO A 24 -1.04 1.77 -2.48
CA PRO A 24 -2.25 1.04 -2.85
C PRO A 24 -3.06 1.73 -3.96
N CYS A 25 -3.30 1.01 -5.05
CA CYS A 25 -4.19 1.43 -6.13
C CYS A 25 -5.67 1.22 -5.75
N SER A 26 -6.61 1.80 -6.49
CA SER A 26 -8.05 1.70 -6.17
C SER A 26 -8.55 0.26 -6.00
N ALA A 27 -8.10 -0.67 -6.85
CA ALA A 27 -8.45 -2.09 -6.74
C ALA A 27 -7.86 -2.74 -5.48
N ALA A 28 -6.61 -2.42 -5.12
CA ALA A 28 -6.00 -2.90 -3.88
C ALA A 28 -6.75 -2.37 -2.65
N LYS A 29 -7.14 -1.08 -2.66
CA LYS A 29 -7.94 -0.48 -1.58
C LYS A 29 -9.29 -1.19 -1.42
N LEU A 30 -10.00 -1.47 -2.52
CA LEU A 30 -11.27 -2.20 -2.47
C LEU A 30 -11.10 -3.62 -1.92
N ARG A 31 -10.04 -4.34 -2.34
CA ARG A 31 -9.72 -5.67 -1.80
C ARG A 31 -9.48 -5.63 -0.29
N LEU A 32 -8.64 -4.69 0.17
CA LEU A 32 -8.34 -4.51 1.58
C LEU A 32 -9.57 -4.13 2.40
N LEU A 33 -10.44 -3.26 1.87
CA LEU A 33 -11.71 -2.93 2.53
C LEU A 33 -12.68 -4.11 2.60
N GLY A 34 -12.64 -5.01 1.61
CA GLY A 34 -13.41 -6.25 1.63
C GLY A 34 -12.88 -7.25 2.66
N GLU A 35 -11.55 -7.43 2.70
CA GLU A 35 -10.85 -8.34 3.61
C GLU A 35 -11.01 -7.92 5.08
N PHE A 36 -10.86 -6.62 5.36
CA PHE A 36 -10.97 -6.05 6.69
C PHE A 36 -12.35 -5.41 6.97
N ARG A 37 -13.41 -5.87 6.28
CA ARG A 37 -14.74 -5.25 6.38
C ARG A 37 -15.26 -5.17 7.83
N GLN A 38 -14.92 -6.16 8.65
CA GLN A 38 -15.33 -6.26 10.05
C GLN A 38 -14.22 -5.87 11.05
N ASP A 39 -13.01 -5.56 10.57
CA ASP A 39 -11.85 -5.27 11.41
C ASP A 39 -11.11 -4.03 10.92
N ARG A 40 -11.76 -2.88 11.11
CA ARG A 40 -11.22 -1.58 10.74
C ARG A 40 -9.92 -1.24 11.49
N PRO A 41 -9.81 -1.47 12.81
CA PRO A 41 -8.54 -1.27 13.52
C PRO A 41 -7.42 -2.16 12.96
N GLY A 42 -7.72 -3.42 12.64
CA GLY A 42 -6.75 -4.32 12.01
C GLY A 42 -6.27 -3.82 10.65
N LEU A 43 -7.15 -3.22 9.83
CA LEU A 43 -6.74 -2.59 8.58
C LEU A 43 -5.75 -1.45 8.81
N LEU A 44 -6.00 -0.58 9.79
CA LEU A 44 -5.13 0.54 10.10
C LEU A 44 -3.75 0.06 10.59
N VAL A 45 -3.72 -0.91 11.49
CA VAL A 45 -2.47 -1.53 11.98
C VAL A 45 -1.71 -2.21 10.84
N HIS A 46 -2.42 -2.97 10.00
CA HIS A 46 -1.84 -3.61 8.82
C HIS A 46 -1.23 -2.57 7.87
N MET A 47 -1.96 -1.50 7.55
CA MET A 47 -1.49 -0.45 6.65
C MET A 47 -0.34 0.38 7.23
N ALA A 48 -0.32 0.61 8.54
CA ALA A 48 0.78 1.28 9.22
C ALA A 48 2.07 0.46 9.11
N LYS A 49 2.01 -0.85 9.38
CA LYS A 49 3.18 -1.75 9.22
C LYS A 49 3.68 -1.76 7.78
N VAL A 50 2.76 -1.86 6.82
CA VAL A 50 3.08 -1.83 5.39
C VAL A 50 3.71 -0.49 4.97
N GLN A 51 3.30 0.63 5.58
CA GLN A 51 3.93 1.94 5.37
C GLN A 51 5.37 1.99 5.90
N GLU A 52 5.65 1.44 7.09
CA GLU A 52 7.01 1.40 7.64
C GLU A 52 7.94 0.60 6.73
N GLU A 53 7.48 -0.57 6.31
CA GLU A 53 8.16 -1.41 5.33
C GLU A 53 8.41 -0.65 4.02
N ALA A 54 7.42 0.12 3.55
CA ALA A 54 7.54 0.89 2.33
C ALA A 54 8.53 2.04 2.43
N THR A 55 8.55 2.68 3.58
CA THR A 55 9.48 3.77 3.88
C THR A 55 10.92 3.25 3.85
N ALA A 56 11.19 2.12 4.48
CA ALA A 56 12.52 1.50 4.48
C ALA A 56 12.99 1.15 3.06
N ASP A 57 12.16 0.47 2.27
CA ASP A 57 12.51 0.09 0.89
C ASP A 57 12.70 1.30 -0.03
N LEU A 58 11.81 2.29 0.04
CA LEU A 58 11.91 3.48 -0.80
C LEU A 58 13.11 4.34 -0.43
N THR A 59 13.49 4.35 0.85
CA THR A 59 14.71 5.03 1.34
C THR A 59 15.95 4.31 0.83
N ASN A 60 15.98 2.98 0.88
CA ASN A 60 17.06 2.18 0.31
C ASN A 60 17.17 2.33 -1.21
N LEU A 61 16.04 2.44 -1.91
CA LEU A 61 15.99 2.62 -3.36
C LEU A 61 16.46 4.04 -3.77
N ASN A 62 16.20 5.05 -2.95
CA ASN A 62 16.52 6.46 -3.23
C ASN A 62 17.20 7.13 -2.03
N PRO A 63 18.44 6.74 -1.67
CA PRO A 63 19.10 7.18 -0.43
C PRO A 63 19.34 8.69 -0.39
N ASN A 64 19.44 9.35 -1.54
CA ASN A 64 19.68 10.79 -1.66
C ASN A 64 18.39 11.62 -1.76
N THR A 65 17.22 10.98 -1.72
CA THR A 65 15.93 11.68 -1.87
C THR A 65 15.15 11.62 -0.57
N ARG A 66 14.75 12.79 -0.05
CA ARG A 66 13.79 12.84 1.05
C ARG A 66 12.45 12.32 0.54
N LEU A 67 11.96 11.22 1.12
CA LEU A 67 10.63 10.71 0.82
C LEU A 67 9.56 11.68 1.33
N PRO A 68 8.45 11.86 0.59
CA PRO A 68 7.29 12.58 1.10
C PRO A 68 6.64 11.78 2.23
N ASP A 69 5.78 12.43 3.00
CA ASP A 69 4.94 11.73 3.97
C ASP A 69 4.04 10.70 3.26
N LEU A 70 4.23 9.44 3.59
CA LEU A 70 3.50 8.31 3.00
C LEU A 70 2.18 8.03 3.75
N THR A 71 1.95 8.68 4.89
CA THR A 71 0.77 8.46 5.73
C THR A 71 -0.56 8.68 4.99
N PRO A 72 -0.76 9.78 4.22
CA PRO A 72 -1.97 9.99 3.44
C PRO A 72 -2.21 8.90 2.39
N ARG A 73 -1.14 8.29 1.88
CA ARG A 73 -1.17 7.27 0.82
C ARG A 73 -1.54 5.90 1.38
N PHE A 74 -0.98 5.49 2.52
CA PHE A 74 -1.19 4.16 3.10
C PHE A 74 -2.35 4.16 4.10
N VAL A 75 -2.41 5.12 5.03
CA VAL A 75 -3.37 5.13 6.15
C VAL A 75 -4.51 6.14 5.94
N GLY A 76 -4.25 7.31 5.34
CA GLY A 76 -5.23 8.41 5.32
C GLY A 76 -6.55 8.13 4.57
N TRP A 77 -6.59 7.16 3.65
CA TRP A 77 -7.84 6.70 3.02
C TRP A 77 -8.55 5.62 3.85
N ALA A 78 -7.80 4.89 4.68
CA ALA A 78 -8.32 3.89 5.60
C ALA A 78 -8.86 4.52 6.90
N GLU A 79 -8.55 5.77 7.21
CA GLU A 79 -9.18 6.50 8.32
C GLU A 79 -10.48 7.21 7.90
N ARG A 80 -10.58 7.64 6.64
CA ARG A 80 -11.66 8.52 6.13
C ARG A 80 -12.99 7.82 5.76
N ARG A 81 -13.41 6.76 6.46
CA ARG A 81 -14.70 6.10 6.16
C ARG A 81 -15.30 5.48 7.39
#